data_AF-A0A820PHI8-F1
#
_entry.id   AF-A0A820PHI8-F1
#
_cell.length_a   1.000
_cell.length_b   1.000
_cell.length_c   1.000
_cell.angle_alpha   90.00
_cell.angle_beta   90.00
_cell.angle_gamma   90.00
#
_symmetry.space_group_name_H-M   'P 1'
#
loop_
_entity.id
_entity.type
_entity.pdbx_description
1 polymer ?
#
loop_
_entity_poly.entity_id
_entity_poly.type
_entity_poly.pdbx_seq_one_letter_code
_entity_poly.pdbx_strand_id
1 'polypeptide(L)'
;MDTYGYLYNLPFIPNSPQSNLVVAKDDGGSQGNFQITVAFTVTQSMILVVTTYHPEDIGEFNISIHGPAQLSLTPYISASNTVTNTNETTSVETTATTTTTPIITTATTKLATKKSTKRTIRSTKKKSIRPTITTPTAVTATTSGIQSSYSGALTEKSSSFMRPKQGEYGFYFLAIKIKTSSSGIYTIVCESGIDTYGCLYNESFLPSSPNSKLIATDDDSGSKKNFKLIENLTTTESMILVVTTYNAEQTGAFKVTVYGSEKAILTPYATIPHTTTSTSITTTSTSTTTSTSTTTSTTKSRIG
;
A
#
# COMPACT_ATOMS: atom_id res chain seq x y z
N MET A 1 27.90 2.52 -1.17
CA MET A 1 27.37 1.56 -0.20
C MET A 1 27.83 0.21 -0.68
N ASP A 2 28.55 -0.52 0.15
CA ASP A 2 28.97 -1.88 -0.17
C ASP A 2 27.77 -2.82 -0.02
N THR A 3 27.48 -3.61 -1.05
CA THR A 3 26.26 -4.43 -1.11
C THR A 3 26.55 -5.89 -1.32
N TYR A 4 25.88 -6.72 -0.54
CA TYR A 4 25.91 -8.18 -0.62
C TYR A 4 24.60 -8.69 -1.22
N GLY A 5 24.70 -9.52 -2.25
CA GLY A 5 23.58 -10.17 -2.90
C GLY A 5 23.53 -11.66 -2.57
N TYR A 6 22.34 -12.15 -2.20
CA TYR A 6 22.05 -13.56 -1.95
C TYR A 6 20.87 -14.01 -2.80
N LEU A 7 20.99 -15.17 -3.42
CA LEU A 7 19.89 -15.79 -4.17
C LEU A 7 19.48 -17.10 -3.50
N TYR A 8 18.19 -17.27 -3.24
CA TYR A 8 17.63 -18.44 -2.56
C TYR A 8 16.59 -19.15 -3.42
N ASN A 9 16.49 -20.47 -3.26
CA ASN A 9 15.31 -21.22 -3.67
C ASN A 9 14.14 -20.91 -2.71
N LEU A 10 12.91 -21.01 -3.20
CA LEU A 10 11.71 -20.87 -2.38
C LEU A 10 11.53 -22.08 -1.44
N PRO A 11 11.13 -21.88 -0.17
CA PRO A 11 10.98 -20.59 0.54
C PRO A 11 12.31 -20.08 1.13
N PHE A 12 12.41 -18.76 1.37
CA PHE A 12 13.49 -18.22 2.20
C PHE A 12 13.17 -18.43 3.68
N ILE A 13 14.13 -18.98 4.43
CA ILE A 13 13.99 -19.30 5.86
C ILE A 13 14.96 -18.39 6.63
N PRO A 14 14.53 -17.23 7.16
CA PRO A 14 15.48 -16.27 7.71
C PRO A 14 16.20 -16.76 8.98
N ASN A 15 15.61 -17.72 9.70
CA ASN A 15 16.23 -18.33 10.89
C ASN A 15 17.26 -19.42 10.51
N SER A 16 17.37 -19.75 9.23
CA SER A 16 18.32 -20.72 8.69
C SER A 16 18.71 -20.31 7.26
N PRO A 17 19.32 -19.13 7.05
CA PRO A 17 19.50 -18.57 5.72
C PRO A 17 20.30 -19.51 4.81
N GLN A 18 21.22 -20.30 5.35
CA GLN A 18 22.03 -21.22 4.57
C GLN A 18 21.25 -22.40 3.96
N SER A 19 20.03 -22.71 4.42
CA SER A 19 19.34 -23.95 4.03
C SER A 19 18.94 -24.02 2.55
N ASN A 20 18.65 -22.86 1.94
CA ASN A 20 18.19 -22.76 0.55
C ASN A 20 19.03 -21.77 -0.27
N LEU A 21 20.24 -21.45 0.19
CA LEU A 21 21.15 -20.53 -0.48
C LEU A 21 21.66 -21.16 -1.78
N VAL A 22 21.51 -20.46 -2.89
CA VAL A 22 22.04 -20.86 -4.20
C VAL A 22 23.35 -20.16 -4.48
N VAL A 23 23.41 -18.85 -4.22
CA VAL A 23 24.63 -18.06 -4.44
C VAL A 23 24.64 -16.85 -3.52
N ALA A 24 25.83 -16.50 -3.02
CA ALA A 24 26.12 -15.28 -2.28
C ALA A 24 27.34 -14.59 -2.91
N LYS A 25 27.26 -13.27 -3.13
CA LYS A 25 28.32 -12.45 -3.72
C LYS A 25 28.30 -11.04 -3.13
N ASP A 26 29.46 -10.44 -3.02
CA ASP A 26 29.73 -9.15 -2.38
C ASP A 26 30.44 -8.18 -3.31
N ASP A 27 31.57 -8.61 -3.88
CA ASP A 27 32.46 -7.75 -4.66
C ASP A 27 32.51 -8.13 -6.14
N GLY A 28 31.41 -8.71 -6.64
CA GLY A 28 31.35 -9.17 -8.03
C GLY A 28 31.27 -8.04 -9.07
N GLY A 29 30.83 -6.85 -8.66
CA GLY A 29 30.54 -5.71 -9.51
C GLY A 29 31.45 -4.50 -9.24
N SER A 30 31.19 -3.39 -9.94
CA SER A 30 31.96 -2.17 -9.78
C SER A 30 31.67 -1.48 -8.44
N GLN A 31 32.72 -0.93 -7.81
CA GLN A 31 32.63 -0.11 -6.60
C GLN A 31 32.14 -0.86 -5.34
N GLY A 32 32.48 -2.14 -5.19
CA GLY A 32 32.09 -2.94 -4.01
C GLY A 32 30.60 -3.31 -4.00
N ASN A 33 30.02 -3.51 -5.19
CA ASN A 33 28.65 -3.99 -5.32
C ASN A 33 28.64 -5.44 -5.76
N PHE A 34 27.62 -6.20 -5.38
CA PHE A 34 27.50 -7.58 -5.83
C PHE A 34 27.23 -7.70 -7.33
N GLN A 35 27.73 -8.77 -7.93
CA GLN A 35 27.27 -9.26 -9.23
C GLN A 35 26.99 -10.74 -9.13
N ILE A 36 25.76 -11.15 -9.47
CA ILE A 36 25.34 -12.54 -9.49
C ILE A 36 25.07 -12.96 -10.93
N THR A 37 25.67 -14.07 -11.35
CA THR A 37 25.37 -14.74 -12.62
C THR A 37 24.78 -16.10 -12.32
N VAL A 38 23.53 -16.32 -12.71
CA VAL A 38 22.79 -17.57 -12.51
C VAL A 38 22.00 -17.90 -13.77
N ALA A 39 21.93 -19.18 -14.13
CA ALA A 39 21.05 -19.67 -15.19
C ALA A 39 19.65 -19.92 -14.61
N PHE A 40 18.63 -19.34 -15.22
CA PHE A 40 17.22 -19.57 -14.87
C PHE A 40 16.55 -20.52 -15.86
N THR A 41 15.61 -21.32 -15.36
CA THR A 41 14.64 -22.01 -16.21
C THR A 41 13.33 -21.21 -16.28
N VAL A 42 12.57 -21.34 -17.37
CA VAL A 42 11.40 -20.47 -17.71
C VAL A 42 10.23 -20.49 -16.71
N THR A 43 10.27 -21.34 -15.69
CA THR A 43 9.25 -21.44 -14.64
C THR A 43 9.82 -21.30 -13.23
N GLN A 44 11.12 -21.09 -13.10
CA GLN A 44 11.77 -21.03 -11.80
C GLN A 44 11.54 -19.67 -11.15
N SER A 45 11.13 -19.71 -9.88
CA SER A 45 11.02 -18.54 -9.01
C SER A 45 12.07 -18.65 -7.90
N MET A 46 12.73 -17.55 -7.60
CA MET A 46 13.78 -17.45 -6.59
C MET A 46 13.57 -16.17 -5.77
N ILE A 47 14.28 -16.09 -4.64
CA ILE A 47 14.30 -14.90 -3.80
C ILE A 47 15.69 -14.28 -3.91
N LEU A 48 15.73 -13.00 -4.29
CA LEU A 48 16.91 -12.16 -4.14
C LEU A 48 16.79 -11.41 -2.81
N VAL A 49 17.79 -11.56 -1.96
CA VAL A 49 17.98 -10.75 -0.76
C VAL A 49 19.21 -9.89 -0.99
N VAL A 50 19.08 -8.59 -0.76
CA VAL A 50 20.18 -7.64 -0.83
C VAL A 50 20.41 -7.09 0.57
N THR A 51 21.65 -7.08 1.02
CA THR A 51 22.06 -6.48 2.29
C THR A 51 23.24 -5.55 2.06
N THR A 52 23.56 -4.75 3.07
CA THR A 52 24.81 -3.98 3.13
C THR A 52 25.90 -4.80 3.80
N TYR A 53 27.16 -4.46 3.55
CA TYR A 53 28.28 -5.06 4.30
C TYR A 53 28.26 -4.63 5.77
N HIS A 54 28.01 -3.33 6.01
CA HIS A 54 27.90 -2.75 7.33
C HIS A 54 26.42 -2.60 7.75
N PRO A 55 26.01 -3.04 8.95
CA PRO A 55 24.61 -2.98 9.38
C PRO A 55 24.08 -1.54 9.54
N GLU A 56 24.95 -0.56 9.71
CA GLU A 56 24.63 0.87 9.80
C GLU A 56 24.49 1.57 8.43
N ASP A 57 24.90 0.92 7.34
CA ASP A 57 24.79 1.49 6.01
C ASP A 57 23.32 1.52 5.58
N ILE A 58 22.87 2.69 5.11
CA ILE A 58 21.53 2.83 4.61
C ILE A 58 21.49 3.75 3.40
N GLY A 59 20.66 3.40 2.41
CA GLY A 59 20.27 4.32 1.36
C GLY A 59 19.97 3.67 0.02
N GLU A 60 20.03 4.56 -0.96
CA GLU A 60 20.04 4.40 -2.42
C GLU A 60 20.46 3.03 -3.00
N PHE A 61 19.57 2.19 -3.57
CA PHE A 61 20.01 1.07 -4.42
C PHE A 61 19.09 0.78 -5.62
N ASN A 62 19.73 0.48 -6.75
CA ASN A 62 19.04 0.05 -7.97
C ASN A 62 19.50 -1.36 -8.32
N ILE A 63 18.56 -2.23 -8.67
CA ILE A 63 18.86 -3.57 -9.20
C ILE A 63 18.68 -3.52 -10.72
N SER A 64 19.77 -3.76 -11.45
CA SER A 64 19.72 -4.03 -12.88
C SER A 64 19.80 -5.54 -13.13
N ILE A 65 18.94 -6.05 -14.01
CA ILE A 65 19.00 -7.45 -14.43
C ILE A 65 19.12 -7.50 -15.94
N HIS A 66 20.12 -8.24 -16.40
CA HIS A 66 20.39 -8.46 -17.81
C HIS A 66 20.28 -9.94 -18.12
N GLY A 67 19.62 -10.25 -19.23
CA GLY A 67 19.46 -11.62 -19.68
C GLY A 67 18.74 -11.68 -21.03
N PRO A 68 18.68 -12.88 -21.64
CA PRO A 68 18.01 -13.08 -22.92
C PRO A 68 16.48 -12.98 -22.83
N ALA A 69 15.90 -12.92 -21.62
CA ALA A 69 14.47 -12.85 -21.38
C ALA A 69 14.14 -11.78 -20.33
N GLN A 70 12.90 -11.28 -20.35
CA GLN A 70 12.39 -10.38 -19.31
C GLN A 70 12.14 -11.15 -18.02
N LEU A 71 12.50 -10.55 -16.90
CA LEU A 71 12.16 -11.03 -15.57
C LEU A 71 11.15 -10.11 -14.90
N SER A 72 10.30 -10.68 -14.05
CA SER A 72 9.39 -9.93 -13.18
C SER A 72 9.91 -9.99 -11.76
N LEU A 73 10.18 -8.81 -11.18
CA LEU A 73 10.51 -8.70 -9.76
C LEU A 73 9.23 -8.41 -8.99
N THR A 74 8.91 -9.29 -8.05
CA THR A 74 7.80 -9.10 -7.12
C THR A 74 8.36 -9.13 -5.70
N PRO A 75 8.03 -8.14 -4.85
CA PRO A 75 8.44 -8.16 -3.45
C PRO A 75 8.05 -9.47 -2.75
N TYR A 76 8.99 -10.09 -2.05
CA TYR A 76 8.74 -11.33 -1.31
C TYR A 76 8.38 -11.01 0.15
N ILE A 77 7.22 -11.47 0.61
CA ILE A 77 6.80 -11.39 2.01
C ILE A 77 6.80 -12.81 2.58
N SER A 78 7.70 -13.07 3.53
CA SER A 78 7.64 -14.29 4.31
C SER A 78 6.48 -14.19 5.30
N ALA A 79 5.53 -15.12 5.25
CA ALA A 79 4.36 -15.18 6.14
C ALA A 79 4.74 -15.48 7.61
N SER A 80 6.00 -15.78 7.88
CA SER A 80 6.50 -16.16 9.19
C SER A 80 7.87 -15.53 9.40
N ASN A 81 7.90 -14.34 10.01
CA ASN A 81 8.94 -13.98 10.96
C ASN A 81 8.61 -12.66 11.66
N THR A 82 8.19 -12.74 12.92
CA THR A 82 8.37 -11.63 13.86
C THR A 82 9.83 -11.66 14.27
N VAL A 83 10.67 -10.83 13.66
CA VAL A 83 11.97 -10.49 14.23
C VAL A 83 11.83 -9.08 14.78
N THR A 84 11.70 -8.99 16.10
CA THR A 84 11.96 -7.74 16.81
C THR A 84 13.46 -7.52 16.82
N ASN A 85 13.96 -6.55 16.05
CA ASN A 85 15.19 -5.89 16.41
C ASN A 85 15.22 -4.43 15.93
N THR A 86 15.71 -3.61 16.84
CA THR A 86 15.80 -2.15 16.90
C THR A 86 16.77 -1.56 15.87
N ASN A 87 16.31 -0.44 15.30
CA ASN A 87 17.05 0.69 14.73
C ASN A 87 17.28 0.75 13.21
N GLU A 88 16.75 1.87 12.69
CA GLU A 88 17.06 2.68 11.49
C GLU A 88 16.83 2.14 10.06
N THR A 89 16.24 3.03 9.23
CA THR A 89 15.82 2.83 7.84
C THR A 89 16.06 4.11 7.05
N THR A 90 16.52 3.98 5.81
CA THR A 90 16.59 5.01 4.76
C THR A 90 16.03 4.37 3.49
N SER A 91 15.13 5.09 2.82
CA SER A 91 14.37 4.67 1.63
C SER A 91 15.06 5.07 0.32
N VAL A 92 14.71 4.36 -0.76
CA VAL A 92 15.23 4.49 -2.13
C VAL A 92 14.14 4.77 -3.14
N GLU A 93 14.35 5.75 -4.02
CA GLU A 93 13.56 6.03 -5.22
C GLU A 93 14.18 5.36 -6.48
N THR A 94 13.46 4.41 -7.10
CA THR A 94 13.89 3.78 -8.38
C THR A 94 13.20 4.45 -9.56
N THR A 95 13.96 5.13 -10.43
CA THR A 95 13.48 5.64 -11.73
C THR A 95 13.89 4.68 -12.86
N ALA A 96 12.92 4.09 -13.57
CA ALA A 96 13.17 3.30 -14.78
C ALA A 96 13.00 4.18 -16.02
N THR A 97 14.10 4.47 -16.73
CA THR A 97 14.07 5.17 -18.02
C THR A 97 14.07 4.15 -19.16
N THR A 98 12.95 4.04 -19.88
CA THR A 98 12.84 3.26 -21.11
C THR A 98 13.32 4.06 -22.32
N THR A 99 14.43 3.66 -22.92
CA THR A 99 14.84 4.11 -24.26
C THR A 99 14.43 3.04 -25.28
N THR A 100 13.33 3.29 -25.99
CA THR A 100 12.86 2.47 -27.11
C THR A 100 13.49 2.93 -28.42
N THR A 101 14.12 2.03 -29.18
CA THR A 101 14.31 2.20 -30.63
C THR A 101 13.20 1.42 -31.34
N PRO A 102 12.32 2.06 -32.13
CA PRO A 102 11.26 1.35 -32.83
C PRO A 102 11.73 0.75 -34.16
N ILE A 103 11.37 -0.53 -34.39
CA ILE A 103 11.34 -1.17 -35.70
C ILE A 103 10.15 -0.60 -36.47
N ILE A 104 10.42 -0.04 -37.65
CA ILE A 104 9.41 0.50 -38.58
C ILE A 104 8.76 -0.67 -39.33
N THR A 105 7.43 -0.77 -39.27
CA THR A 105 6.65 -1.43 -40.32
C THR A 105 5.37 -0.63 -40.54
N THR A 106 5.25 -0.10 -41.76
CA THR A 106 4.15 0.74 -42.23
C THR A 106 2.93 -0.10 -42.60
N ALA A 107 1.75 0.38 -42.20
CA ALA A 107 0.49 0.04 -42.87
C ALA A 107 -0.43 1.27 -42.89
N THR A 108 -0.77 1.70 -44.10
CA THR A 108 -1.59 2.87 -44.41
C THR A 108 -3.03 2.45 -44.61
N THR A 109 -3.99 3.10 -43.96
CA THR A 109 -5.38 3.08 -44.44
C THR A 109 -6.08 4.41 -44.20
N LYS A 110 -6.50 5.03 -45.32
CA LYS A 110 -7.33 6.24 -45.38
C LYS A 110 -8.75 5.92 -44.88
N LEU A 111 -9.32 6.78 -44.05
CA LEU A 111 -10.77 6.81 -43.85
C LEU A 111 -11.32 8.23 -43.99
N ALA A 112 -12.35 8.33 -44.82
CA ALA A 112 -12.97 9.56 -45.31
C ALA A 112 -13.83 10.25 -44.24
N THR A 113 -13.81 11.57 -44.28
CA THR A 113 -14.62 12.49 -43.48
C THR A 113 -16.09 12.45 -43.93
N LYS A 114 -17.02 12.26 -42.99
CA LYS A 114 -18.46 12.52 -43.20
C LYS A 114 -18.90 13.76 -42.42
N LYS A 115 -19.38 14.75 -43.18
CA LYS A 115 -20.07 15.98 -42.77
C LYS A 115 -21.17 15.71 -41.74
N SER A 116 -21.15 16.47 -40.66
CA SER A 116 -22.25 16.59 -39.70
C SER A 116 -23.27 17.63 -40.20
N THR A 117 -24.49 17.17 -40.47
CA THR A 117 -25.63 18.04 -40.84
C THR A 117 -26.39 18.46 -39.59
N LYS A 118 -26.40 19.76 -39.33
CA LYS A 118 -27.12 20.44 -38.25
C LYS A 118 -28.63 20.32 -38.49
N ARG A 119 -29.35 19.58 -37.64
CA ARG A 119 -30.81 19.39 -37.72
C ARG A 119 -31.51 20.29 -36.69
N THR A 120 -32.22 21.30 -37.19
CA THR A 120 -33.07 22.21 -36.42
C THR A 120 -34.29 21.47 -35.86
N ILE A 121 -34.49 21.50 -34.54
CA ILE A 121 -35.67 20.95 -33.87
C ILE A 121 -36.66 22.10 -33.61
N ARG A 122 -37.85 22.00 -34.21
CA ARG A 122 -39.01 22.84 -33.90
C ARG A 122 -39.58 22.44 -32.53
N SER A 123 -39.70 23.41 -31.64
CA SER A 123 -40.42 23.30 -30.37
C SER A 123 -41.93 23.23 -30.62
N THR A 124 -42.57 22.14 -30.21
CA THR A 124 -44.02 22.05 -30.05
C THR A 124 -44.36 21.97 -28.58
N LYS A 125 -45.19 22.93 -28.14
CA LYS A 125 -45.83 23.01 -26.81
C LYS A 125 -46.50 21.67 -26.48
N LYS A 126 -46.02 20.98 -25.44
CA LYS A 126 -46.64 19.75 -24.93
C LYS A 126 -47.35 20.02 -23.60
N LYS A 127 -48.63 19.68 -23.62
CA LYS A 127 -49.66 19.76 -22.57
C LYS A 127 -49.20 19.07 -21.28
N SER A 128 -49.35 19.77 -20.16
CA SER A 128 -49.08 19.27 -18.80
C SER A 128 -50.03 18.12 -18.47
N ILE A 129 -49.47 16.92 -18.27
CA ILE A 129 -50.17 15.75 -17.74
C ILE A 129 -49.48 15.44 -16.41
N ARG A 130 -50.28 15.45 -15.34
CA ARG A 130 -49.89 15.12 -13.98
C ARG A 130 -49.42 13.66 -13.93
N PRO A 131 -48.16 13.36 -13.55
CA PRO A 131 -47.72 11.99 -13.40
C PRO A 131 -48.27 11.40 -12.11
N THR A 132 -48.99 10.29 -12.22
CA THR A 132 -49.31 9.41 -11.10
C THR A 132 -48.01 8.80 -10.60
N ILE A 133 -47.60 9.17 -9.39
CA ILE A 133 -46.45 8.59 -8.70
C ILE A 133 -46.89 7.20 -8.21
N THR A 134 -46.60 6.18 -9.02
CA THR A 134 -46.54 4.80 -8.53
C THR A 134 -45.23 4.64 -7.77
N THR A 135 -45.36 4.42 -6.47
CA THR A 135 -44.30 4.02 -5.54
C THR A 135 -43.53 2.84 -6.13
N PRO A 136 -42.20 2.95 -6.32
CA PRO A 136 -41.42 1.80 -6.76
C PRO A 136 -41.40 0.76 -5.65
N THR A 137 -42.04 -0.38 -5.92
CA THR A 137 -41.90 -1.61 -5.14
C THR A 137 -40.42 -1.92 -5.00
N ALA A 138 -39.93 -2.02 -3.76
CA ALA A 138 -38.57 -2.44 -3.46
C ALA A 138 -38.36 -3.84 -4.03
N VAL A 139 -37.72 -3.93 -5.19
CA VAL A 139 -37.20 -5.19 -5.72
C VAL A 139 -35.96 -5.51 -4.91
N THR A 140 -36.14 -6.34 -3.89
CA THR A 140 -35.03 -6.95 -3.16
C THR A 140 -34.35 -7.94 -4.10
N ALA A 141 -33.47 -7.45 -4.96
CA ALA A 141 -32.64 -8.29 -5.81
C ALA A 141 -31.70 -9.08 -4.88
N THR A 142 -32.05 -10.33 -4.61
CA THR A 142 -31.13 -11.31 -4.04
C THR A 142 -30.08 -11.61 -5.09
N THR A 143 -29.02 -10.80 -5.12
CA THR A 143 -27.83 -11.03 -5.94
C THR A 143 -27.13 -12.27 -5.41
N SER A 144 -27.49 -13.43 -5.95
CA SER A 144 -26.69 -14.65 -5.89
C SER A 144 -25.42 -14.46 -6.73
N GLY A 145 -24.55 -13.56 -6.28
CA GLY A 145 -23.26 -13.29 -6.91
C GLY A 145 -22.25 -14.36 -6.56
N ILE A 146 -21.28 -14.58 -7.45
CA ILE A 146 -20.12 -15.43 -7.16
C ILE A 146 -19.34 -14.77 -6.02
N GLN A 147 -18.95 -15.60 -5.05
CA GLN A 147 -18.27 -15.17 -3.84
C GLN A 147 -16.77 -15.46 -3.91
N SER A 148 -15.98 -14.46 -3.53
CA SER A 148 -14.56 -14.61 -3.18
C SER A 148 -14.33 -14.12 -1.77
N SER A 149 -13.46 -14.76 -1.01
CA SER A 149 -13.18 -14.34 0.37
C SER A 149 -11.69 -14.32 0.70
N TYR A 150 -11.32 -13.44 1.62
CA TYR A 150 -9.99 -13.34 2.23
C TYR A 150 -10.15 -13.17 3.74
N SER A 151 -9.39 -13.92 4.52
CA SER A 151 -9.37 -13.79 5.98
C SER A 151 -8.01 -13.28 6.45
N GLY A 152 -8.03 -12.43 7.47
CA GLY A 152 -6.83 -11.85 8.06
C GLY A 152 -7.05 -11.41 9.50
N ALA A 153 -6.05 -10.77 10.07
CA ALA A 153 -6.15 -10.14 11.38
C ALA A 153 -5.34 -8.85 11.41
N LEU A 154 -5.85 -7.87 12.14
CA LEU A 154 -5.11 -6.69 12.57
C LEU A 154 -4.47 -7.00 13.91
N THR A 155 -3.18 -6.74 14.04
CA THR A 155 -2.40 -6.99 15.25
C THR A 155 -1.53 -5.78 15.56
N GLU A 156 -0.95 -5.72 16.75
CA GLU A 156 0.00 -4.65 17.11
C GLU A 156 1.25 -4.59 16.20
N LYS A 157 1.50 -5.67 15.45
CA LYS A 157 2.59 -5.76 14.46
C LYS A 157 2.18 -5.33 13.06
N SER A 158 0.89 -5.10 12.83
CA SER A 158 0.40 -4.57 11.57
C SER A 158 0.93 -3.14 11.39
N SER A 159 1.23 -2.75 10.16
CA SER A 159 1.55 -1.35 9.87
C SER A 159 0.37 -0.45 10.26
N SER A 160 0.68 0.76 10.70
CA SER A 160 -0.32 1.78 11.02
C SER A 160 -0.27 2.94 10.05
N PHE A 161 -1.37 3.68 9.92
CA PHE A 161 -1.43 4.87 9.08
C PHE A 161 -2.40 5.92 9.64
N MET A 162 -2.40 7.10 9.02
CA MET A 162 -3.43 8.11 9.27
C MET A 162 -4.67 7.77 8.46
N ARG A 163 -5.81 7.56 9.11
CA ARG A 163 -7.05 7.22 8.39
C ARG A 163 -7.54 8.42 7.56
N PRO A 164 -8.10 8.21 6.35
CA PRO A 164 -8.71 9.30 5.58
C PRO A 164 -9.78 10.05 6.38
N LYS A 165 -9.95 11.34 6.08
CA LYS A 165 -11.02 12.24 6.59
C LYS A 165 -11.04 12.54 8.10
N GLN A 166 -10.31 11.79 8.95
CA GLN A 166 -10.30 12.02 10.40
C GLN A 166 -8.99 12.59 10.96
N GLY A 167 -7.87 12.47 10.23
CA GLY A 167 -6.60 13.11 10.61
C GLY A 167 -5.91 12.49 11.83
N GLU A 168 -6.42 11.35 12.33
CA GLU A 168 -5.86 10.62 13.47
C GLU A 168 -4.90 9.50 12.99
N TYR A 169 -3.81 9.29 13.72
CA TYR A 169 -2.82 8.22 13.52
C TYR A 169 -3.12 7.01 14.43
N GLY A 170 -2.39 5.91 14.23
CA GLY A 170 -2.46 4.73 15.10
C GLY A 170 -3.46 3.66 14.64
N PHE A 171 -3.98 3.76 13.42
CA PHE A 171 -4.88 2.76 12.86
C PHE A 171 -4.09 1.63 12.21
N TYR A 172 -4.09 0.44 12.82
CA TYR A 172 -3.53 -0.75 12.19
C TYR A 172 -4.29 -1.09 10.91
N PHE A 173 -3.57 -1.51 9.88
CA PHE A 173 -4.20 -1.88 8.62
C PHE A 173 -3.62 -3.13 7.97
N LEU A 174 -4.42 -3.74 7.10
CA LEU A 174 -4.00 -4.76 6.15
C LEU A 174 -4.53 -4.38 4.78
N ALA A 175 -3.66 -4.38 3.76
CA ALA A 175 -4.04 -4.08 2.39
C ALA A 175 -4.21 -5.37 1.57
N ILE A 176 -5.25 -5.42 0.74
CA ILE A 176 -5.62 -6.55 -0.10
C ILE A 176 -5.78 -6.03 -1.52
N LYS A 177 -5.04 -6.62 -2.45
CA LYS A 177 -5.21 -6.36 -3.89
C LYS A 177 -6.38 -7.18 -4.40
N ILE A 178 -7.31 -6.51 -5.06
CA ILE A 178 -8.48 -7.07 -5.71
C ILE A 178 -8.26 -6.99 -7.22
N LYS A 179 -8.38 -8.13 -7.90
CA LYS A 179 -8.47 -8.20 -9.36
C LYS A 179 -9.77 -8.88 -9.76
N THR A 180 -10.47 -8.32 -10.73
CA THR A 180 -11.70 -8.90 -11.27
C THR A 180 -11.48 -9.36 -12.71
N SER A 181 -12.21 -10.41 -13.13
CA SER A 181 -12.18 -10.92 -14.51
C SER A 181 -13.21 -10.24 -15.41
N SER A 182 -14.19 -9.54 -14.84
CA SER A 182 -15.19 -8.73 -15.55
C SER A 182 -15.43 -7.40 -14.84
N SER A 183 -15.77 -6.39 -15.64
CA SER A 183 -16.19 -5.09 -15.12
C SER A 183 -17.64 -5.16 -14.65
N GLY A 184 -17.98 -4.48 -13.56
CA GLY A 184 -19.34 -4.46 -13.06
C GLY A 184 -19.43 -4.04 -11.60
N ILE A 185 -20.64 -4.09 -11.05
CA ILE A 185 -20.89 -3.77 -9.65
C ILE A 185 -20.45 -4.95 -8.78
N TYR A 186 -19.54 -4.68 -7.85
CA TYR A 186 -19.12 -5.60 -6.81
C TYR A 186 -19.53 -5.06 -5.45
N THR A 187 -19.96 -5.97 -4.58
CA THR A 187 -20.22 -5.68 -3.16
C THR A 187 -19.12 -6.30 -2.32
N ILE A 188 -18.40 -5.48 -1.58
CA ILE A 188 -17.32 -5.88 -0.67
C ILE A 188 -17.83 -5.69 0.75
N VAL A 189 -17.90 -6.76 1.52
CA VAL A 189 -18.33 -6.72 2.94
C VAL A 189 -17.23 -7.25 3.83
N CYS A 190 -17.18 -6.73 5.05
CA CYS A 190 -16.35 -7.27 6.12
C CYS A 190 -17.22 -7.93 7.20
N GLU A 191 -16.73 -9.05 7.71
CA GLU A 191 -17.26 -9.72 8.89
C GLU A 191 -16.16 -9.75 9.95
N SER A 192 -16.39 -9.08 11.07
CA SER A 192 -15.48 -9.10 12.22
C SER A 192 -16.24 -8.94 13.54
N GLY A 193 -15.56 -9.28 14.63
CA GLY A 193 -15.97 -8.94 16.00
C GLY A 193 -15.54 -7.54 16.44
N ILE A 194 -14.73 -6.83 15.64
CA ILE A 194 -14.35 -5.42 15.85
C ILE A 194 -15.11 -4.51 14.90
N ASP A 195 -15.14 -3.22 15.20
CA ASP A 195 -15.73 -2.17 14.37
C ASP A 195 -14.75 -1.84 13.23
N THR A 196 -15.05 -2.28 12.00
CA THR A 196 -14.10 -2.22 10.88
C THR A 196 -14.38 -1.06 9.94
N TYR A 197 -13.31 -0.43 9.46
CA TYR A 197 -13.36 0.64 8.48
C TYR A 197 -12.66 0.18 7.19
N GLY A 198 -13.34 0.29 6.06
CA GLY A 198 -12.82 -0.09 4.75
C GLY A 198 -12.47 1.14 3.91
N CYS A 199 -11.29 1.14 3.30
CA CYS A 199 -10.88 2.16 2.32
C CYS A 199 -10.56 1.47 0.98
N LEU A 200 -11.20 1.87 -0.11
CA LEU A 200 -10.91 1.36 -1.44
C LEU A 200 -10.12 2.39 -2.25
N TYR A 201 -9.02 1.93 -2.85
CA TYR A 201 -8.10 2.75 -3.63
C TYR A 201 -7.99 2.24 -5.06
N ASN A 202 -7.78 3.17 -5.99
CA ASN A 202 -7.43 2.83 -7.36
C ASN A 202 -5.92 2.55 -7.48
N GLU A 203 -5.54 1.42 -8.09
CA GLU A 203 -4.17 0.97 -8.44
C GLU A 203 -3.18 0.73 -7.28
N SER A 204 -3.09 1.68 -6.35
CA SER A 204 -2.04 1.75 -5.33
C SER A 204 -2.54 2.43 -4.08
N PHE A 205 -2.02 2.00 -2.93
CA PHE A 205 -2.24 2.64 -1.63
C PHE A 205 -0.90 3.09 -1.03
N LEU A 206 -0.84 4.35 -0.59
CA LEU A 206 0.30 4.95 0.09
C LEU A 206 -0.12 5.39 1.50
N PRO A 207 0.35 4.72 2.57
CA PRO A 207 0.02 5.07 3.95
C PRO A 207 0.35 6.52 4.33
N SER A 208 1.41 7.10 3.74
CA SER A 208 1.82 8.49 3.95
C SER A 208 0.93 9.51 3.23
N SER A 209 0.10 9.06 2.30
CA SER A 209 -0.84 9.90 1.53
C SER A 209 -2.19 9.18 1.41
N PRO A 210 -2.89 8.97 2.54
CA PRO A 210 -4.06 8.10 2.63
C PRO A 210 -5.28 8.60 1.85
N ASN A 211 -5.29 9.87 1.43
CA ASN A 211 -6.33 10.42 0.56
C ASN A 211 -6.00 10.28 -0.94
N SER A 212 -4.77 9.91 -1.30
CA SER A 212 -4.36 9.74 -2.69
C SER A 212 -5.01 8.50 -3.29
N LYS A 213 -5.63 8.65 -4.46
CA LYS A 213 -6.35 7.60 -5.21
C LYS A 213 -7.49 6.91 -4.43
N LEU A 214 -7.96 7.52 -3.34
CA LEU A 214 -9.09 7.00 -2.58
C LEU A 214 -10.37 7.10 -3.42
N ILE A 215 -11.07 5.98 -3.56
CA ILE A 215 -12.34 5.87 -4.29
C ILE A 215 -13.51 5.97 -3.30
N ALA A 216 -13.48 5.13 -2.28
CA ALA A 216 -14.61 4.94 -1.37
C ALA A 216 -14.14 4.57 0.04
N THR A 217 -14.97 4.91 1.02
CA THR A 217 -14.76 4.58 2.43
C THR A 217 -16.09 4.28 3.08
N ASP A 218 -16.12 3.32 4.00
CA ASP A 218 -17.29 2.99 4.81
C ASP A 218 -16.84 2.30 6.11
N ASP A 219 -17.66 2.38 7.16
CA ASP A 219 -17.44 1.75 8.46
C ASP A 219 -18.66 1.03 9.04
N ASP A 220 -19.87 1.45 8.70
CA ASP A 220 -21.08 0.96 9.40
C ASP A 220 -22.19 0.44 8.49
N SER A 221 -22.02 0.43 7.16
CA SER A 221 -23.07 -0.02 6.23
C SER A 221 -23.20 -1.56 6.13
N GLY A 222 -22.31 -2.31 6.77
CA GLY A 222 -22.34 -3.77 6.86
C GLY A 222 -22.91 -4.29 8.18
N SER A 223 -22.79 -5.61 8.42
CA SER A 223 -23.32 -6.21 9.65
C SER A 223 -22.47 -5.88 10.86
N LYS A 224 -23.08 -5.59 12.01
CA LYS A 224 -22.39 -5.35 13.29
C LYS A 224 -21.36 -4.20 13.24
N LYS A 225 -21.67 -3.09 12.54
CA LYS A 225 -20.74 -1.96 12.34
C LYS A 225 -19.43 -2.38 11.66
N ASN A 226 -19.56 -3.21 10.64
CA ASN A 226 -18.44 -3.50 9.75
C ASN A 226 -18.71 -2.78 8.44
N PHE A 227 -17.65 -2.43 7.73
CA PHE A 227 -17.81 -1.77 6.45
C PHE A 227 -18.50 -2.64 5.39
N LYS A 228 -19.21 -1.97 4.48
CA LYS A 228 -19.75 -2.49 3.23
C LYS A 228 -19.57 -1.45 2.12
N LEU A 229 -18.81 -1.82 1.10
CA LEU A 229 -18.56 -0.99 -0.09
C LEU A 229 -19.28 -1.59 -1.29
N ILE A 230 -19.92 -0.76 -2.11
CA ILE A 230 -20.60 -1.18 -3.35
C ILE A 230 -20.06 -0.32 -4.48
N GLU A 231 -19.19 -0.90 -5.32
CA GLU A 231 -18.43 -0.14 -6.30
C GLU A 231 -18.42 -0.81 -7.67
N ASN A 232 -18.32 0.00 -8.72
CA ASN A 232 -18.18 -0.49 -10.09
C ASN A 232 -16.70 -0.71 -10.42
N LEU A 233 -16.25 -1.97 -10.37
CA LEU A 233 -14.85 -2.32 -10.60
C LEU A 233 -14.60 -2.61 -12.09
N THR A 234 -13.40 -2.30 -12.58
CA THR A 234 -13.01 -2.54 -13.98
C THR A 234 -11.93 -3.62 -14.07
N THR A 235 -11.82 -4.31 -15.22
CA THR A 235 -10.81 -5.36 -15.43
C THR A 235 -9.39 -4.84 -15.68
N THR A 236 -9.26 -3.57 -16.08
CA THR A 236 -7.98 -2.96 -16.43
C THR A 236 -7.20 -2.48 -15.23
N GLU A 237 -7.89 -2.17 -14.13
CA GLU A 237 -7.31 -1.56 -12.95
C GLU A 237 -7.33 -2.55 -11.79
N SER A 238 -6.20 -2.68 -11.08
CA SER A 238 -6.20 -3.41 -9.81
C SER A 238 -6.66 -2.48 -8.70
N MET A 239 -7.58 -2.91 -7.85
CA MET A 239 -8.04 -2.11 -6.73
C MET A 239 -7.32 -2.55 -5.46
N ILE A 240 -7.00 -1.62 -4.57
CA ILE A 240 -6.45 -1.93 -3.26
C ILE A 240 -7.51 -1.65 -2.20
N LEU A 241 -7.95 -2.69 -1.49
CA LEU A 241 -8.78 -2.57 -0.31
C LEU A 241 -7.89 -2.54 0.92
N VAL A 242 -7.98 -1.48 1.71
CA VAL A 242 -7.38 -1.39 3.03
C VAL A 242 -8.44 -1.67 4.08
N VAL A 243 -8.21 -2.71 4.87
CA VAL A 243 -9.01 -3.05 6.04
C VAL A 243 -8.34 -2.44 7.27
N THR A 244 -9.08 -1.62 8.01
CA THR A 244 -8.66 -1.01 9.28
C THR A 244 -9.85 -0.97 10.25
N THR A 245 -9.75 -0.20 11.33
CA THR A 245 -10.74 -0.13 12.41
C THR A 245 -11.36 1.25 12.56
N TYR A 246 -12.53 1.30 13.20
CA TYR A 246 -13.19 2.55 13.54
C TYR A 246 -12.41 3.34 14.61
N ASN A 247 -11.89 2.65 15.63
CA ASN A 247 -11.03 3.26 16.65
C ASN A 247 -9.57 2.88 16.42
N ALA A 248 -8.64 3.77 16.78
CA ALA A 248 -7.21 3.51 16.70
C ALA A 248 -6.80 2.33 17.60
N GLU A 249 -5.67 1.69 17.25
CA GLU A 249 -5.02 0.63 18.03
C GLU A 249 -5.87 -0.64 18.27
N GLN A 250 -7.03 -0.76 17.62
CA GLN A 250 -7.86 -1.95 17.72
C GLN A 250 -7.29 -3.11 16.89
N THR A 251 -7.30 -4.30 17.50
CA THR A 251 -6.82 -5.54 16.90
C THR A 251 -7.92 -6.57 16.86
N GLY A 252 -7.86 -7.48 15.90
CA GLY A 252 -8.86 -8.53 15.75
C GLY A 252 -8.84 -9.20 14.39
N ALA A 253 -9.40 -10.40 14.35
CA ALA A 253 -9.57 -11.16 13.12
C ALA A 253 -10.74 -10.62 12.29
N PHE A 254 -10.65 -10.70 10.97
CA PHE A 254 -11.69 -10.30 10.05
C PHE A 254 -11.75 -11.23 8.84
N LYS A 255 -12.89 -11.22 8.17
CA LYS A 255 -13.10 -11.87 6.86
C LYS A 255 -13.73 -10.88 5.90
N VAL A 256 -13.03 -10.61 4.80
CA VAL A 256 -13.57 -9.87 3.67
C VAL A 256 -14.23 -10.85 2.71
N THR A 257 -15.42 -10.49 2.25
CA THR A 257 -16.13 -11.21 1.20
C THR A 257 -16.50 -10.25 0.07
N VAL A 258 -16.19 -10.64 -1.17
CA VAL A 258 -16.53 -9.92 -2.39
C VAL A 258 -17.57 -10.71 -3.17
N TYR A 259 -18.69 -10.06 -3.48
CA TYR A 259 -19.75 -10.58 -4.33
C TYR A 259 -19.77 -9.84 -5.66
N GLY A 260 -19.86 -10.57 -6.76
CA GLY A 260 -19.98 -10.00 -8.11
C GLY A 260 -20.60 -10.97 -9.10
N SER A 261 -20.71 -10.55 -10.35
CA SER A 261 -21.09 -11.43 -11.46
C SER A 261 -20.02 -12.49 -11.76
N GLU A 262 -18.76 -12.21 -11.42
CA GLU A 262 -17.62 -13.09 -11.62
C GLU A 262 -16.72 -13.17 -10.38
N LYS A 263 -15.84 -14.17 -10.37
CA LYS A 263 -14.89 -14.38 -9.28
C LYS A 263 -13.86 -13.24 -9.20
N ALA A 264 -13.71 -12.65 -8.02
CA ALA A 264 -12.59 -11.76 -7.72
C ALA A 264 -11.39 -12.56 -7.19
N ILE A 265 -10.18 -12.13 -7.53
CA ILE A 265 -8.93 -12.65 -6.97
C ILE A 265 -8.48 -11.68 -5.87
N LEU A 266 -8.32 -12.21 -4.67
CA LEU A 266 -7.90 -11.47 -3.48
C LEU A 266 -6.51 -11.95 -3.09
N THR A 267 -5.54 -11.04 -3.09
CA THR A 267 -4.16 -11.33 -2.71
C THR A 267 -3.66 -10.28 -1.73
N PRO A 268 -2.85 -10.65 -0.71
CA PRO A 268 -2.21 -9.67 0.15
C PRO A 268 -1.50 -8.60 -0.70
N TYR A 269 -1.69 -7.32 -0.36
CA TYR A 269 -0.97 -6.22 -0.98
C TYR A 269 0.17 -5.80 -0.07
N ALA A 270 1.39 -5.98 -0.56
CA ALA A 270 2.59 -5.45 0.07
C ALA A 270 2.55 -3.92 -0.01
N THR A 271 2.13 -3.24 1.06
CA THR A 271 2.47 -1.83 1.20
C THR A 271 3.96 -1.72 1.41
N ILE A 272 4.62 -0.82 0.68
CA ILE A 272 5.99 -0.42 1.01
C ILE A 272 5.92 0.12 2.44
N PRO A 273 6.58 -0.52 3.43
CA PRO A 273 6.58 0.00 4.78
C PRO A 273 7.25 1.37 4.75
N HIS A 274 6.52 2.40 5.16
CA HIS A 274 7.12 3.68 5.46
C HIS A 274 7.36 3.73 6.96
N THR A 275 8.63 3.77 7.36
CA THR A 275 9.03 4.00 8.74
C THR A 275 8.44 5.33 9.16
N THR A 276 7.49 5.30 10.10
CA THR A 276 6.90 6.53 10.63
C THR A 276 7.82 6.98 11.76
N THR A 277 8.75 7.89 11.46
CA THR A 277 9.60 8.52 12.49
C THR A 277 8.71 9.36 13.38
N SER A 278 8.29 8.80 14.52
CA SER A 278 7.61 9.55 15.57
C SER A 278 8.65 10.43 16.26
N THR A 279 8.77 11.68 15.84
CA THR A 279 9.61 12.68 16.51
C THR A 279 9.01 12.99 17.87
N SER A 280 9.53 12.33 18.91
CA SER A 280 9.24 12.71 20.29
C SER A 280 9.97 14.02 20.59
N ILE A 281 9.26 15.15 20.54
CA ILE A 281 9.82 16.45 20.95
C ILE A 281 9.95 16.41 22.47
N THR A 282 11.16 16.14 22.95
CA THR A 282 11.51 16.31 24.36
C THR A 282 11.80 17.78 24.59
N THR A 283 10.84 18.52 25.12
CA THR A 283 11.03 19.89 25.60
C THR A 283 11.86 19.84 26.88
N THR A 284 13.18 20.02 26.75
CA THR A 284 14.07 20.25 27.90
C THR A 284 13.85 21.67 28.40
N SER A 285 13.11 21.82 29.49
CA SER A 285 13.00 23.07 30.23
C SER A 285 14.35 23.38 30.88
N THR A 286 15.14 24.26 30.28
CA THR A 286 16.37 24.77 30.90
C THR A 286 16.01 25.70 32.05
N SER A 287 16.10 25.20 33.28
CA SER A 287 16.03 26.05 34.49
C SER A 287 17.33 26.83 34.63
N THR A 288 17.29 28.13 34.33
CA THR A 288 18.36 29.09 34.60
C THR A 288 18.43 29.37 36.11
N THR A 289 19.39 28.77 36.79
CA THR A 289 19.76 29.16 38.16
C THR A 289 20.61 30.44 38.11
N THR A 290 20.02 31.56 38.49
CA THR A 290 20.72 32.82 38.78
C THR A 290 21.39 32.72 40.15
N SER A 291 22.70 32.55 40.18
CA SER A 291 23.50 32.65 41.40
C SER A 291 23.76 34.12 41.75
N THR A 292 23.09 34.62 42.79
CA THR A 292 23.32 35.95 43.37
C THR A 292 24.52 35.90 44.32
N SER A 293 25.60 36.58 43.98
CA SER A 293 26.75 36.79 44.86
C SER A 293 26.44 37.88 45.90
N THR A 294 26.40 37.52 47.18
CA THR A 294 26.24 38.46 48.29
C THR A 294 27.63 38.84 48.83
N THR A 295 28.07 40.06 48.58
CA THR A 295 29.29 40.63 49.13
C THR A 295 29.03 41.18 50.54
N THR A 296 29.56 40.53 51.57
CA THR A 296 29.50 41.03 52.96
C THR A 296 30.65 42.01 53.21
N SER A 297 30.33 43.27 53.47
CA SER A 297 31.28 44.28 53.94
C SER A 297 31.41 44.24 55.46
N THR A 298 32.59 43.91 55.96
CA THR A 298 32.96 44.04 57.38
C THR A 298 33.43 45.46 57.68
N THR A 299 32.63 46.22 58.42
CA THR A 299 33.02 47.50 59.02
C THR A 299 33.71 47.23 60.36
N LYS A 300 34.98 47.62 60.45
CA LYS A 300 35.82 47.53 61.66
C LYS A 300 35.54 48.77 62.53
N SER A 301 34.88 48.60 63.68
CA SER A 301 34.76 49.63 64.71
C SER A 301 35.95 49.55 65.66
N ARG A 302 36.63 50.69 65.87
CA ARG A 302 37.76 50.86 66.79
C ARG A 302 37.28 51.70 67.96
N ILE A 303 37.27 51.11 69.15
CA ILE A 303 37.14 51.79 70.45
C ILE A 303 38.26 51.21 71.34
N GLY A 304 39.07 52.07 71.94
CA GLY A 304 40.22 51.73 72.79
C GLY A 304 41.51 52.31 72.24
#